data_AF-A0A0J7XG31-F1
#
_entry.id   AF-A0A0J7XG31-F1
#
_cell.length_a   1.000
_cell.length_b   1.000
_cell.length_c   1.000
_cell.angle_alpha   90.00
_cell.angle_beta   90.00
_cell.angle_gamma   90.00
#
_symmetry.space_group_name_H-M   'P 1'
#
loop_
_entity.id
_entity.type
_entity.pdbx_description
1 polymer ?
#
loop_
_entity_poly.entity_id
_entity_poly.type
_entity_poly.pdbx_seq_one_letter_code
_entity_poly.pdbx_strand_id
1 'polypeptide(L)'
;MDDDEAFADNYAERDQAKALREQARAGGLRFEAYLTGDQADWLLERVERGMFVDPSEAVFAIVQNFRELEPYRDLRDELLGRVLDASAAELESVRPADEVFDELRRELAQPCPEPARWEKIAR
;
A
#
# COMPACT_ATOMS: atom_id res chain seq x y z
N MET A 1 -8.95 -6.63 -28.92
CA MET A 1 -7.73 -5.87 -28.61
C MET A 1 -7.92 -5.49 -27.17
N ASP A 2 -7.20 -6.18 -26.30
CA ASP A 2 -7.35 -6.02 -24.86
C ASP A 2 -6.63 -4.73 -24.47
N ASP A 3 -7.40 -3.68 -24.17
CA ASP A 3 -6.91 -2.38 -23.69
C ASP A 3 -6.25 -2.46 -22.29
N ASP A 4 -6.14 -3.67 -21.72
CA ASP A 4 -5.49 -3.94 -20.43
C ASP A 4 -3.94 -4.00 -20.51
N GLU A 5 -3.35 -4.03 -21.71
CA GLU A 5 -1.88 -4.08 -21.87
C GLU A 5 -1.17 -2.72 -21.75
N ALA A 6 -1.91 -1.59 -21.78
CA ALA A 6 -1.31 -0.26 -21.90
C ALA A 6 -0.89 0.40 -20.57
N PHE A 7 -1.37 -0.09 -19.42
CA PHE A 7 -1.18 0.61 -18.13
C PHE A 7 0.02 0.17 -17.29
N ALA A 8 0.72 -0.90 -17.66
CA ALA A 8 1.89 -1.34 -16.92
C ALA A 8 2.98 -1.82 -17.86
N ASP A 9 3.90 -0.92 -18.20
CA ASP A 9 5.19 -1.25 -18.81
C ASP A 9 6.11 -1.91 -17.76
N ASN A 10 5.61 -2.95 -17.08
CA ASN A 10 6.26 -3.66 -15.97
C ASN A 10 6.64 -5.10 -16.36
N TYR A 11 6.95 -5.31 -17.64
CA TYR A 11 7.30 -6.63 -18.17
C TYR A 11 8.47 -7.26 -17.43
N ALA A 12 9.49 -6.46 -17.08
CA ALA A 12 10.66 -6.92 -16.33
C ALA A 12 10.28 -7.44 -14.94
N GLU A 13 9.41 -6.73 -14.22
CA GLU A 13 8.91 -7.10 -12.89
C GLU A 13 8.05 -8.35 -12.95
N ARG A 14 7.20 -8.48 -13.97
CA ARG A 14 6.38 -9.68 -14.20
C ARG A 14 7.25 -10.90 -14.48
N ASP A 15 8.32 -10.74 -15.25
CA ASP A 15 9.26 -11.83 -15.53
C ASP A 15 10.10 -12.19 -14.30
N GLN A 16 10.54 -11.20 -13.53
CA GLN A 16 11.19 -11.44 -12.24
C GLN A 16 10.27 -12.22 -11.28
N ALA A 17 9.00 -11.82 -11.18
CA ALA A 17 8.02 -12.51 -10.34
C ALA A 17 7.81 -13.97 -10.77
N LYS A 18 7.77 -14.26 -12.08
CA LYS A 18 7.73 -15.63 -12.60
C LYS A 18 8.97 -16.41 -12.19
N ALA A 19 10.16 -15.82 -12.36
CA ALA A 19 11.44 -16.46 -12.06
C ALA A 19 11.60 -16.80 -10.56
N LEU A 20 11.11 -15.94 -9.67
CA LEU A 20 11.21 -16.13 -8.21
C LEU A 20 10.14 -17.06 -7.64
N ARG A 21 9.13 -17.48 -8.41
CA ARG A 21 7.91 -18.12 -7.90
C ARG A 21 8.17 -19.44 -7.15
N GLU A 22 8.99 -20.33 -7.71
CA GLU A 22 9.29 -21.62 -7.05
C GLU A 22 10.14 -21.44 -5.79
N GLN A 23 11.10 -20.52 -5.83
CA GLN A 23 11.90 -20.17 -4.64
C GLN A 23 11.02 -19.58 -3.53
N ALA A 24 10.12 -18.66 -3.89
CA ALA A 24 9.19 -18.04 -2.95
C ALA A 24 8.21 -19.05 -2.32
N ARG A 25 7.75 -20.05 -3.09
CA ARG A 25 6.93 -21.15 -2.54
C ARG A 25 7.68 -22.00 -1.53
N ALA A 26 8.97 -22.24 -1.75
CA ALA A 26 9.78 -23.08 -0.89
C ALA A 26 10.25 -22.35 0.39
N GLY A 27 10.60 -21.06 0.28
CA GLY A 27 11.30 -20.32 1.33
C GLY A 27 10.69 -18.98 1.74
N GLY A 28 9.55 -18.60 1.17
CA GLY A 28 8.99 -17.26 1.32
C GLY A 28 9.72 -16.21 0.46
N LEU A 29 9.18 -14.99 0.46
CA LEU A 29 9.74 -13.84 -0.25
C LEU A 29 10.12 -12.74 0.74
N ARG A 30 11.34 -12.22 0.61
CA ARG A 30 11.78 -11.03 1.35
C ARG A 30 11.97 -9.88 0.38
N PHE A 31 11.44 -8.72 0.75
CA PHE A 31 11.57 -7.48 0.01
C PHE A 31 11.48 -6.31 0.99
N GLU A 32 11.76 -5.10 0.49
CA GLU A 32 11.60 -3.86 1.23
C GLU A 32 10.44 -3.07 0.62
N ALA A 33 9.63 -2.47 1.47
CA ALA A 33 8.50 -1.62 1.07
C ALA A 33 8.58 -0.29 1.81
N TYR A 34 8.31 0.79 1.09
CA TYR A 34 8.11 2.10 1.68
C TYR A 34 6.62 2.28 1.97
N LEU A 35 6.31 2.71 3.20
CA LEU A 35 4.96 3.08 3.61
C LEU A 35 4.83 4.60 3.58
N THR A 36 3.68 5.11 3.11
CA THR A 36 3.37 6.54 3.23
C THR A 36 3.26 6.95 4.70
N GLY A 37 3.32 8.26 4.98
CA GLY A 37 3.24 8.78 6.35
C GLY A 37 2.06 8.20 7.14
N ASP A 38 0.85 8.26 6.58
CA ASP A 38 -0.37 7.75 7.22
C ASP A 38 -0.33 6.23 7.44
N GLN A 39 0.24 5.47 6.50
CA GLN A 39 0.39 4.03 6.62
C GLN A 39 1.40 3.67 7.73
N ALA A 40 2.52 4.38 7.78
CA ALA A 40 3.54 4.18 8.79
C ALA A 40 3.04 4.54 10.19
N ASP A 41 2.37 5.68 10.33
CA ASP A 41 1.77 6.13 11.60
C ASP A 41 0.73 5.14 12.13
N TRP A 42 -0.21 4.73 11.27
CA TRP A 42 -1.21 3.72 11.61
C TRP A 42 -0.57 2.40 12.06
N LEU A 43 0.48 1.96 11.38
CA LEU A 43 1.15 0.70 11.70
C LEU A 43 1.89 0.77 13.05
N LEU A 44 2.59 1.88 13.30
CA LEU A 44 3.31 2.11 14.55
C LEU A 44 2.36 2.18 15.75
N GLU A 45 1.20 2.82 15.60
CA GLU A 45 0.15 2.86 16.65
C GLU A 45 -0.31 1.45 17.06
N ARG A 46 -0.41 0.50 16.11
CA ARG A 46 -0.78 -0.89 16.39
C ARG A 46 0.29 -1.63 17.19
N VAL A 47 1.56 -1.38 16.86
CA VAL A 47 2.71 -1.93 17.61
C VAL A 47 2.76 -1.33 19.02
N GLU A 48 2.58 -0.02 19.15
CA GLU A 48 2.54 0.67 20.46
C GLU A 48 1.44 0.12 21.37
N ARG A 49 0.26 -0.17 20.80
CA ARG A 49 -0.87 -0.80 21.52
C ARG A 49 -0.69 -2.29 21.80
N GLY A 50 0.43 -2.89 21.40
CA GLY A 50 0.72 -4.30 21.61
C GLY A 50 -0.15 -5.25 20.76
N MET A 51 -0.77 -4.77 19.68
CA MET A 51 -1.51 -5.63 18.75
C MET A 51 -0.55 -6.47 17.89
N PHE A 52 0.64 -5.93 17.63
CA PHE A 52 1.74 -6.62 16.94
C PHE A 52 3.04 -6.37 17.71
N VAL A 53 3.95 -7.33 17.65
CA VAL A 53 5.30 -7.26 18.22
C VAL A 53 6.20 -6.34 17.40
N ASP A 54 6.05 -6.36 16.07
CA ASP A 54 6.81 -5.51 15.15
C ASP A 54 6.05 -5.28 13.82
N PRO A 55 6.51 -4.34 12.97
CA PRO A 55 5.90 -4.08 11.66
C PRO A 55 5.89 -5.29 10.71
N SER A 56 6.84 -6.23 10.82
CA SER A 56 6.89 -7.41 9.94
C SER A 56 5.75 -8.38 10.27
N GLU A 57 5.43 -8.57 11.55
CA GLU A 57 4.26 -9.35 11.97
C GLU A 57 2.95 -8.71 11.47
N ALA A 58 2.83 -7.40 11.59
CA ALA A 58 1.66 -6.67 11.12
C ALA A 58 1.47 -6.83 9.60
N VAL A 59 2.54 -6.66 8.81
CA VAL A 59 2.50 -6.87 7.36
C VAL A 59 2.13 -8.32 7.00
N PHE A 60 2.67 -9.30 7.72
CA PHE A 60 2.29 -10.71 7.53
C PHE A 60 0.78 -10.92 7.74
N ALA A 61 0.21 -10.38 8.82
CA ALA A 61 -1.21 -10.47 9.11
C ALA A 61 -2.07 -9.76 8.05
N ILE A 62 -1.65 -8.58 7.57
CA ILE A 62 -2.36 -7.82 6.53
C ILE A 62 -2.36 -8.59 5.20
N VAL A 63 -1.22 -9.15 4.78
CA VAL A 63 -1.13 -9.98 3.56
C VAL A 63 -2.03 -11.20 3.65
N GLN A 64 -2.09 -11.85 4.81
CA GLN A 64 -2.97 -12.99 5.03
C GLN A 64 -4.45 -12.58 4.92
N ASN A 65 -4.85 -11.50 5.59
CA ASN A 65 -6.22 -10.97 5.50
C ASN A 65 -6.60 -10.64 4.05
N PHE A 66 -5.70 -10.00 3.30
CA PHE A 66 -5.95 -9.68 1.90
C PHE A 66 -6.20 -10.95 1.07
N ARG A 67 -5.36 -11.99 1.24
CA ARG A 67 -5.53 -13.28 0.53
C ARG A 67 -6.85 -13.96 0.90
N GLU A 68 -7.25 -13.89 2.16
CA GLU A 68 -8.51 -14.47 2.64
C GLU A 68 -9.74 -13.72 2.12
N LEU A 69 -9.63 -12.43 1.81
CA LEU A 69 -10.70 -11.63 1.22
C LEU A 69 -10.88 -11.85 -0.29
N GLU A 70 -9.89 -12.38 -1.01
CA GLU A 70 -9.98 -12.58 -2.47
C GLU A 70 -11.22 -13.34 -2.97
N PRO A 71 -11.68 -14.42 -2.30
CA PRO A 71 -12.88 -15.14 -2.72
C PRO A 71 -14.19 -14.36 -2.50
N TYR A 72 -14.20 -13.40 -1.57
CA TYR A 72 -15.39 -12.67 -1.13
C TYR A 72 -15.51 -11.35 -1.90
N ARG A 73 -15.85 -11.45 -3.19
CA ARG A 73 -15.96 -10.28 -4.08
C ARG A 73 -17.03 -9.29 -3.61
N ASP A 74 -18.15 -9.79 -3.11
CA ASP A 74 -19.23 -9.01 -2.54
C ASP A 74 -18.75 -8.07 -1.42
N LEU A 75 -17.96 -8.59 -0.48
CA LEU A 75 -17.39 -7.78 0.61
C LEU A 75 -16.41 -6.72 0.11
N ARG A 76 -15.59 -7.07 -0.89
CA ARG A 76 -14.63 -6.14 -1.49
C ARG A 76 -15.34 -5.02 -2.26
N ASP A 77 -16.38 -5.36 -3.01
CA ASP A 77 -17.20 -4.41 -3.76
C ASP A 77 -17.98 -3.51 -2.81
N GLU A 78 -18.51 -4.05 -1.70
CA GLU A 78 -19.16 -3.25 -0.67
C GLU A 78 -18.18 -2.29 0.02
N LEU A 79 -16.99 -2.74 0.39
CA LEU A 79 -15.97 -1.88 0.96
C LEU A 79 -15.58 -0.76 0.00
N LEU A 80 -15.36 -1.08 -1.28
CA LEU A 80 -15.07 -0.10 -2.31
C LEU A 80 -16.20 0.92 -2.44
N GLY A 81 -17.46 0.45 -2.49
CA GLY A 81 -18.64 1.31 -2.54
C GLY A 81 -18.67 2.31 -1.39
N ARG A 82 -18.45 1.85 -0.15
CA ARG A 82 -18.43 2.71 1.03
C ARG A 82 -17.29 3.74 1.01
N VAL A 83 -16.12 3.37 0.50
CA VAL A 83 -15.00 4.30 0.33
C VAL A 83 -15.36 5.37 -0.70
N LEU A 84 -15.94 4.98 -1.83
CA LEU A 84 -16.38 5.92 -2.86
C LEU A 84 -17.48 6.86 -2.36
N ASP A 85 -18.46 6.35 -1.60
CA ASP A 85 -19.51 7.16 -1.00
C ASP A 85 -18.95 8.18 -0.01
N ALA A 86 -18.00 7.77 0.83
CA ALA A 86 -17.32 8.67 1.76
C ALA A 86 -16.53 9.76 1.02
N SER A 87 -15.76 9.39 0.00
CA SER A 87 -15.04 10.36 -0.84
C SER A 87 -15.99 11.27 -1.62
N ALA A 88 -17.12 10.77 -2.11
CA ALA A 88 -18.09 11.56 -2.84
C ALA A 88 -18.77 12.62 -1.94
N ALA A 89 -19.01 12.31 -0.67
CA ALA A 89 -19.50 13.28 0.31
C ALA A 89 -18.51 14.43 0.55
N GLU A 90 -17.20 14.18 0.41
CA GLU A 90 -16.15 15.21 0.53
C GLU A 90 -15.96 16.04 -0.75
N LEU A 91 -16.52 15.61 -1.89
CA LEU A 91 -16.40 16.34 -3.16
C LEU A 91 -17.12 17.69 -3.14
N GLU A 92 -17.97 18.02 -2.15
CA GLU A 92 -18.60 19.34 -2.07
C GLU A 92 -17.58 20.50 -1.89
N SER A 93 -16.30 20.19 -1.62
CA SER A 93 -15.19 21.16 -1.56
C SER A 93 -14.22 21.11 -2.75
N VAL A 94 -14.67 20.83 -3.98
CA VAL A 94 -13.77 20.76 -5.16
C VAL A 94 -13.00 22.07 -5.36
N ARG A 95 -11.66 21.97 -5.29
CA ARG A 95 -10.73 23.03 -5.69
C ARG A 95 -10.40 22.93 -7.20
N PRO A 96 -10.10 24.05 -7.89
CA PRO A 96 -9.64 24.00 -9.27
C PRO A 96 -8.43 23.09 -9.45
N ALA A 97 -8.44 22.27 -10.52
CA ALA A 97 -7.38 21.30 -10.77
C ALA A 97 -6.00 21.96 -10.86
N ASP A 98 -5.89 23.12 -11.52
CA ASP A 98 -4.63 23.85 -11.67
C ASP A 98 -4.04 24.24 -10.30
N GLU A 99 -4.87 24.68 -9.36
CA GLU A 99 -4.43 25.04 -8.00
C GLU A 99 -3.90 23.80 -7.24
N VAL A 100 -4.58 22.66 -7.37
CA VAL A 100 -4.16 21.39 -6.76
C VAL A 100 -2.84 20.91 -7.38
N PHE A 101 -2.69 20.98 -8.70
CA PHE A 101 -1.44 20.60 -9.39
C PHE A 101 -0.28 21.56 -9.10
N ASP A 102 -0.55 22.85 -8.93
CA ASP A 102 0.45 23.82 -8.49
C ASP A 102 0.89 23.58 -7.04
N GLU A 103 -0.03 23.22 -6.15
CA GLU A 103 0.27 22.80 -4.78
C GLU A 103 1.13 21.53 -4.75
N LEU A 104 0.68 20.46 -5.42
CA LEU A 104 1.42 19.19 -5.52
C LEU A 104 2.84 19.41 -6.07
N ARG A 105 3.02 20.22 -7.11
CA ARG A 105 4.35 20.54 -7.63
C ARG A 105 5.23 21.28 -6.62
N ARG A 106 4.65 22.19 -5.83
CA ARG A 106 5.37 22.89 -4.76
C ARG A 106 5.77 21.95 -3.63
N GLU A 107 4.91 21.02 -3.26
CA GLU A 107 5.21 19.99 -2.25
C GLU A 107 6.29 19.02 -2.74
N LEU A 108 6.17 18.51 -3.97
CA LEU A 108 7.15 17.61 -4.58
C LEU A 108 8.52 18.27 -4.80
N ALA A 109 8.58 19.60 -4.89
CA ALA A 109 9.85 20.33 -4.97
C ALA A 109 10.55 20.46 -3.61
N GLN A 110 9.86 20.23 -2.50
CA GLN A 110 10.47 20.25 -1.17
C GLN A 110 11.29 18.97 -0.95
N PRO A 111 12.38 19.03 -0.18
CA PRO A 111 13.13 17.84 0.19
C PRO A 111 12.23 16.88 0.97
N CYS A 112 12.14 15.63 0.54
CA CYS A 112 11.48 14.59 1.33
C CYS A 112 12.22 14.44 2.67
N PRO A 113 11.49 14.46 3.80
CA PRO A 113 12.06 14.10 5.09
C PRO A 113 12.68 12.70 5.06
N GLU A 114 13.69 12.48 5.89
CA GLU A 114 14.30 11.15 6.01
C GLU A 114 13.25 10.15 6.55
N PRO A 115 13.06 9.00 5.88
CA PRO A 115 12.09 8.01 6.32
C PRO A 115 12.57 7.29 7.58
N ALA A 116 11.64 7.05 8.50
CA ALA A 116 11.92 6.24 9.68
C ALA A 116 12.30 4.80 9.27
N ARG A 117 13.22 4.20 10.02
CA ARG A 117 13.67 2.81 9.82
C ARG A 117 13.40 2.01 11.07
N TRP A 118 12.73 0.87 10.92
CA TRP A 118 12.54 -0.06 12.02
C TRP A 118 13.82 -0.86 12.27
N GLU A 119 14.39 -0.75 13.47
CA GLU A 119 15.55 -1.53 13.90
C GLU A 119 15.11 -2.76 14.69
N LYS A 120 15.66 -3.93 14.36
CA LYS A 120 15.39 -5.14 15.13
C LYS A 120 16.05 -5.04 16.50
N ILE A 121 15.24 -5.13 17.55
CA ILE A 121 15.73 -5.20 18.91
C ILE A 121 16.28 -6.61 19.14
N ALA A 122 17.60 -6.73 19.33
CA ALA A 122 18.20 -7.95 19.85
C ALA A 122 17.76 -8.10 21.31
N ARG A 123 17.01 -9.17 21.61
CA ARG A 123 16.65 -9.56 22.98
C ARG A 123 17.48 -10.77 23.40
#